data_AF-A0A820XKH5-F1
#
_entry.id   AF-A0A820XKH5-F1
#
_cell.length_a   1.000
_cell.length_b   1.000
_cell.length_c   1.000
_cell.angle_alpha   90.00
_cell.angle_beta   90.00
_cell.angle_gamma   90.00
#
_symmetry.space_group_name_H-M   'P 1'
#
loop_
_entity.id
_entity.type
_entity.pdbx_description
1 polymer ?
#
loop_
_entity_poly.entity_id
_entity_poly.type
_entity_poly.pdbx_seq_one_letter_code
_entity_poly.pdbx_strand_id
1 'polypeptide(L)'
;MLELTTLMIFTWLTLRVRYFHSYFQNFVLFDIDINNNVIVRWLYSFVMTNDPTTNQKSTQQQTTTTTTLTMDGIVNIQQSKTSLCLSSNFLLPKNLMQFIEDIPSDSSDKPHPRSGHRAIVTDSDLWIWGGYYPANDNQPERMFQELWRYNFALRRWTLEKTTGDGPTLTLASHSMCLFRNLLLVFGGTGFPFGQHVSNDLFVLDLKRRHWKRCRILDQQPEPVYGASMIVNDDHLYILCGTNSWSYNSDVYDIHLPTLTCKHIGHTFDEIEDPSETGRYRQEAYLYQNKIFLFGGGGVSGISYSFEYLPVFDLTTRSWSFVHTNPDPIHNFPKSRKFHSIFPFHNNQIIMFGGAHFYHVINRHISVNNRIWTFDFEKLEWSILPSLTMPRPTYFHAAAMNERGEIWTHGGVVNESGSINGNTNHSEKRITTLYTMHTRVLNLSELTWNYFLNSLSDRTCLINQPELLAQLHIPPRFIERIH
;
A
#
# COMPACT_ATOMS: atom_id res chain seq x y z
N MET A 1 -26.43 -26.07 15.38
CA MET A 1 -25.28 -26.78 14.76
C MET A 1 -25.53 -27.23 13.31
N LEU A 2 -26.65 -26.88 12.65
CA LEU A 2 -26.86 -27.15 11.21
C LEU A 2 -27.02 -25.89 10.33
N GLU A 3 -26.87 -24.69 10.90
CA GLU A 3 -27.08 -23.42 10.16
C GLU A 3 -25.79 -22.64 9.87
N LEU A 4 -24.66 -22.94 10.54
CA LEU A 4 -23.39 -22.22 10.33
C LEU A 4 -22.41 -22.95 9.40
N THR A 5 -22.42 -24.28 9.39
CA THR A 5 -21.69 -25.11 8.40
C THR A 5 -22.32 -25.01 7.01
N THR A 6 -23.63 -24.83 6.93
CA THR A 6 -24.38 -24.62 5.67
C THR A 6 -24.05 -23.28 5.02
N LEU A 7 -23.73 -22.24 5.80
CA LEU A 7 -23.39 -20.91 5.28
C LEU A 7 -21.93 -20.81 4.79
N MET A 8 -20.99 -21.52 5.41
CA MET A 8 -19.61 -21.61 4.90
C MET A 8 -19.54 -22.37 3.57
N ILE A 9 -20.37 -23.43 3.41
CA ILE A 9 -20.48 -24.17 2.14
C ILE A 9 -21.22 -23.33 1.07
N PHE A 10 -22.25 -22.56 1.45
CA PHE A 10 -22.90 -21.61 0.54
C PHE A 10 -21.96 -20.47 0.09
N THR A 11 -21.10 -19.98 0.98
CA THR A 11 -20.08 -18.97 0.61
C THR A 11 -19.04 -19.57 -0.34
N TRP A 12 -18.66 -20.83 -0.14
CA TRP A 12 -17.77 -21.58 -1.03
C TRP A 12 -18.39 -21.86 -2.42
N LEU A 13 -19.71 -22.14 -2.50
CA LEU A 13 -20.43 -22.32 -3.76
C LEU A 13 -20.75 -21.00 -4.49
N THR A 14 -21.09 -19.92 -3.78
CA THR A 14 -21.39 -18.62 -4.39
C THR A 14 -20.13 -17.97 -4.98
N LEU A 15 -18.96 -18.23 -4.37
CA LEU A 15 -17.66 -17.80 -4.88
C LEU A 15 -17.27 -18.49 -6.20
N ARG A 16 -17.83 -19.67 -6.53
CA ARG A 16 -17.55 -20.36 -7.82
C ARG A 16 -18.50 -19.96 -8.95
N VAL A 17 -19.73 -19.54 -8.65
CA VAL A 17 -20.76 -19.24 -9.67
C VAL A 17 -20.63 -17.82 -10.26
N ARG A 18 -19.94 -16.87 -9.60
CA ARG A 18 -19.75 -15.51 -10.14
C ARG A 18 -18.37 -15.20 -10.70
N TYR A 19 -17.41 -16.11 -10.58
CA TYR A 19 -16.03 -15.92 -11.05
C TYR A 19 -15.84 -16.24 -12.55
N PHE A 20 -16.87 -16.75 -13.23
CA PHE A 20 -16.83 -17.19 -14.64
C PHE A 20 -17.83 -16.42 -15.52
N HIS A 21 -17.79 -15.09 -15.49
CA HIS A 21 -18.60 -14.28 -16.41
C HIS A 21 -17.88 -13.10 -17.06
N SER A 22 -16.60 -13.27 -17.41
CA SER A 22 -15.97 -12.36 -18.36
C SER A 22 -15.03 -12.98 -19.40
N TYR A 23 -14.77 -14.30 -19.41
CA TYR A 23 -13.82 -14.85 -20.41
C TYR A 23 -14.13 -16.18 -21.09
N PHE A 24 -15.11 -17.01 -20.67
CA PHE A 24 -15.47 -18.22 -21.42
C PHE A 24 -16.96 -18.57 -21.27
N GLN A 25 -17.66 -18.81 -22.38
CA GLN A 25 -19.02 -19.36 -22.41
C GLN A 25 -18.96 -20.86 -22.09
N ASN A 26 -19.12 -21.24 -20.82
CA ASN A 26 -19.47 -22.61 -20.39
C ASN A 26 -20.23 -22.49 -19.05
N PHE A 27 -21.40 -23.11 -18.95
CA PHE A 27 -22.26 -23.01 -17.76
C PHE A 27 -21.99 -24.16 -16.77
N VAL A 28 -21.99 -23.84 -15.48
CA VAL A 28 -22.07 -24.81 -14.37
C VAL A 28 -23.31 -24.42 -13.57
N LEU A 29 -24.34 -25.27 -13.56
CA LEU A 29 -25.50 -25.12 -12.68
C LEU A 29 -25.38 -26.12 -11.53
N PHE A 30 -25.63 -25.65 -10.30
CA PHE A 30 -25.77 -26.48 -9.12
C PHE A 30 -27.23 -26.45 -8.67
N ASP A 31 -27.82 -27.61 -8.40
CA ASP A 31 -29.14 -27.73 -7.78
C ASP A 31 -29.04 -28.63 -6.54
N ILE A 32 -29.77 -28.30 -5.47
CA ILE A 32 -29.86 -29.11 -4.24
C ILE A 32 -31.34 -29.24 -3.89
N ASP A 33 -31.85 -30.48 -3.95
CA ASP A 33 -33.19 -30.85 -3.51
C ASP A 33 -33.29 -30.90 -1.96
N ILE A 34 -34.47 -30.57 -1.45
CA ILE A 34 -34.81 -30.14 -0.08
C ILE A 34 -34.63 -31.26 0.98
N ASN A 35 -34.16 -32.44 0.60
CA ASN A 35 -34.09 -33.63 1.46
C ASN A 35 -32.66 -34.12 1.82
N ASN A 36 -31.69 -33.21 1.94
CA ASN A 36 -30.38 -33.47 2.59
C ASN A 36 -29.47 -34.56 1.97
N ASN A 37 -29.52 -34.80 0.66
CA ASN A 37 -28.51 -35.60 -0.04
C ASN A 37 -27.71 -34.75 -1.04
N VAL A 38 -26.38 -34.69 -0.89
CA VAL A 38 -25.49 -34.06 -1.87
C VAL A 38 -25.19 -35.06 -2.99
N ILE A 39 -25.80 -34.87 -4.16
CA ILE A 39 -25.49 -35.65 -5.37
C ILE A 39 -24.60 -34.78 -6.28
N VAL A 40 -23.36 -35.22 -6.52
CA VAL A 40 -22.48 -34.61 -7.53
C VAL A 40 -22.67 -35.35 -8.86
N ARG A 41 -23.19 -34.68 -9.89
CA ARG A 41 -23.23 -35.22 -11.27
C ARG A 41 -22.40 -34.35 -12.21
N TRP A 42 -21.60 -35.03 -13.04
CA TRP A 42 -20.89 -34.42 -14.17
C TRP A 42 -21.77 -34.56 -15.41
N LEU A 43 -22.18 -33.44 -16.01
CA LEU A 43 -22.79 -33.44 -17.35
C LEU A 43 -21.81 -32.76 -18.30
N TYR A 44 -21.24 -33.54 -19.22
CA TYR A 44 -20.55 -32.99 -20.38
C TYR A 44 -21.61 -32.66 -21.45
N SER A 45 -21.72 -31.39 -21.81
CA SER A 45 -22.44 -30.97 -23.01
C SER A 45 -21.40 -30.57 -24.06
N PHE A 46 -21.12 -31.47 -25.01
CA PHE A 46 -20.48 -31.07 -26.26
C PHE A 46 -21.52 -30.32 -27.10
N VAL A 47 -21.38 -29.01 -27.26
CA VAL A 47 -22.04 -28.32 -28.36
C VAL A 47 -21.14 -28.46 -29.58
N MET A 48 -21.40 -29.47 -30.40
CA MET A 48 -20.99 -29.42 -31.80
C MET A 48 -21.78 -28.29 -32.45
N THR A 49 -21.08 -27.23 -32.88
CA THR A 49 -21.68 -26.15 -33.67
C THR A 49 -22.10 -26.73 -35.01
N ASN A 50 -23.38 -27.04 -35.19
CA ASN A 50 -23.93 -27.26 -36.52
C ASN A 50 -24.26 -25.90 -37.14
N ASP A 51 -23.67 -25.71 -38.32
CA ASP A 51 -23.84 -24.62 -39.27
C ASP A 51 -25.33 -24.23 -39.45
N PRO A 52 -25.70 -22.94 -39.53
CA PRO A 52 -27.10 -22.53 -39.54
C PRO A 52 -27.67 -22.65 -40.95
N THR A 53 -27.95 -23.87 -41.41
CA THR A 53 -28.91 -24.11 -42.49
C THR A 53 -29.64 -25.44 -42.27
N THR A 54 -30.81 -25.41 -41.62
CA THR A 54 -32.06 -26.10 -42.05
C THR A 54 -33.12 -26.15 -40.95
N ASN A 55 -34.36 -25.80 -41.33
CA ASN A 55 -35.59 -25.92 -40.56
C ASN A 55 -35.94 -27.39 -40.27
N GLN A 56 -36.40 -27.72 -39.05
CA GLN A 56 -37.63 -28.53 -38.84
C GLN A 56 -38.05 -28.65 -37.35
N LYS A 57 -39.37 -28.64 -37.14
CA LYS A 57 -40.09 -28.81 -35.85
C LYS A 57 -40.11 -30.28 -35.41
N SER A 58 -40.01 -30.56 -34.11
CA SER A 58 -40.82 -31.61 -33.45
C SER A 58 -40.71 -31.58 -31.91
N THR A 59 -41.82 -31.90 -31.26
CA THR A 59 -42.07 -32.00 -29.81
C THR A 59 -41.90 -33.45 -29.36
N GLN A 60 -41.23 -33.74 -28.23
CA GLN A 60 -41.43 -34.99 -27.48
C GLN A 60 -40.97 -34.90 -26.02
N GLN A 61 -41.83 -35.38 -25.10
CA GLN A 61 -41.60 -35.57 -23.67
C GLN A 61 -40.74 -36.81 -23.41
N GLN A 62 -39.92 -36.82 -22.34
CA GLN A 62 -39.40 -38.06 -21.74
C GLN A 62 -39.27 -37.95 -20.22
N THR A 63 -39.77 -38.99 -19.56
CA THR A 63 -39.81 -39.29 -18.12
C THR A 63 -38.49 -39.90 -17.63
N THR A 64 -38.15 -39.70 -16.35
CA THR A 64 -37.00 -40.36 -15.68
C THR A 64 -37.42 -41.03 -14.37
N THR A 65 -37.00 -42.29 -14.19
CA THR A 65 -37.22 -43.16 -13.03
C THR A 65 -36.05 -43.06 -12.04
N THR A 66 -36.33 -43.12 -10.73
CA THR A 66 -35.32 -43.03 -9.65
C THR A 66 -35.30 -44.32 -8.82
N THR A 67 -34.12 -44.80 -8.42
CA THR A 67 -33.96 -45.89 -7.44
C THR A 67 -33.02 -45.43 -6.33
N THR A 68 -33.42 -45.65 -5.07
CA THR A 68 -32.77 -45.14 -3.85
C THR A 68 -32.25 -46.30 -2.99
N LEU A 69 -31.08 -46.12 -2.36
CA LEU A 69 -30.55 -46.98 -1.29
C LEU A 69 -30.08 -46.08 -0.14
N THR A 70 -30.51 -46.38 1.09
CA THR A 70 -30.31 -45.61 2.33
C THR A 70 -29.43 -46.37 3.34
N MET A 71 -28.66 -45.63 4.14
CA MET A 71 -28.16 -46.11 5.45
C MET A 71 -27.99 -44.94 6.44
N ASP A 72 -28.57 -45.13 7.63
CA ASP A 72 -28.69 -44.18 8.75
C ASP A 72 -27.50 -44.18 9.73
N GLY A 73 -27.30 -43.08 10.45
CA GLY A 73 -26.48 -43.01 11.67
C GLY A 73 -26.46 -41.62 12.33
N ILE A 74 -27.18 -41.46 13.44
CA ILE A 74 -27.38 -40.22 14.22
C ILE A 74 -26.29 -40.05 15.31
N VAL A 75 -25.74 -38.83 15.47
CA VAL A 75 -25.09 -38.38 16.72
C VAL A 75 -25.55 -36.96 17.07
N ASN A 76 -26.00 -36.79 18.31
CA ASN A 76 -26.69 -35.61 18.85
C ASN A 76 -25.75 -34.87 19.81
N ILE A 77 -25.50 -33.56 19.63
CA ILE A 77 -24.74 -32.74 20.60
C ILE A 77 -25.43 -31.38 20.79
N GLN A 78 -25.77 -31.08 22.05
CA GLN A 78 -26.51 -29.93 22.54
C GLN A 78 -25.66 -28.64 22.65
N GLN A 79 -26.24 -27.57 22.08
CA GLN A 79 -26.28 -26.15 22.46
C GLN A 79 -25.13 -25.49 23.27
N SER A 80 -24.44 -24.55 22.60
CA SER A 80 -24.15 -23.21 23.15
C SER A 80 -24.63 -22.15 22.13
N LYS A 81 -25.34 -21.11 22.61
CA LYS A 81 -25.97 -20.06 21.79
C LYS A 81 -25.13 -18.79 21.81
N THR A 82 -24.40 -18.54 20.74
CA THR A 82 -23.94 -17.20 20.34
C THR A 82 -24.21 -17.04 18.85
N SER A 83 -25.18 -16.21 18.48
CA SER A 83 -25.55 -15.96 17.08
C SER A 83 -24.89 -14.67 16.58
N LEU A 84 -24.02 -14.80 15.58
CA LEU A 84 -23.52 -13.66 14.79
C LEU A 84 -24.57 -13.31 13.74
N CYS A 85 -25.08 -12.08 13.79
CA CYS A 85 -26.03 -11.57 12.81
C CYS A 85 -25.26 -11.06 11.59
N LEU A 86 -25.33 -11.79 10.48
CA LEU A 86 -24.65 -11.45 9.22
C LEU A 86 -25.62 -10.63 8.36
N SER A 87 -25.22 -9.42 7.95
CA SER A 87 -26.02 -8.62 7.02
C SER A 87 -25.74 -9.04 5.58
N SER A 88 -26.80 -9.37 4.84
CA SER A 88 -26.71 -9.80 3.45
C SER A 88 -26.74 -8.60 2.51
N ASN A 89 -25.61 -7.92 2.30
CA ASN A 89 -25.44 -7.00 1.17
C ASN A 89 -23.94 -6.73 0.93
N PHE A 90 -23.29 -7.48 0.03
CA PHE A 90 -22.05 -6.99 -0.59
C PHE A 90 -21.84 -7.50 -2.02
N LEU A 91 -21.37 -6.58 -2.86
CA LEU A 91 -20.82 -6.80 -4.18
C LEU A 91 -19.38 -7.31 -3.99
N LEU A 92 -18.98 -8.46 -4.56
CA LEU A 92 -17.54 -8.80 -4.78
C LEU A 92 -16.78 -7.51 -5.14
N PRO A 93 -15.52 -7.29 -4.72
CA PRO A 93 -14.85 -6.02 -4.99
C PRO A 93 -14.89 -5.75 -6.50
N LYS A 94 -15.83 -4.89 -6.91
CA LYS A 94 -15.97 -4.37 -8.28
C LYS A 94 -14.82 -3.42 -8.62
N ASN A 95 -13.83 -3.35 -7.73
CA ASN A 95 -12.99 -2.20 -7.43
C ASN A 95 -11.51 -2.64 -7.34
N LEU A 96 -11.11 -3.69 -8.07
CA LEU A 96 -9.69 -3.89 -8.37
C LEU A 96 -9.19 -2.61 -9.05
N MET A 97 -7.99 -2.13 -8.71
CA MET A 97 -7.47 -0.88 -9.25
C MET A 97 -8.39 0.32 -8.94
N GLN A 98 -8.89 0.43 -7.71
CA GLN A 98 -9.58 1.60 -7.20
C GLN A 98 -9.15 1.89 -5.76
N PHE A 99 -8.95 3.16 -5.43
CA PHE A 99 -8.80 3.60 -4.05
C PHE A 99 -10.15 3.53 -3.32
N ILE A 100 -10.17 2.81 -2.21
CA ILE A 100 -11.32 2.68 -1.32
C ILE A 100 -10.95 3.37 -0.01
N GLU A 101 -11.79 4.30 0.44
CA GLU A 101 -11.64 4.88 1.77
C GLU A 101 -11.98 3.81 2.81
N ASP A 102 -11.04 3.55 3.72
CA ASP A 102 -11.25 2.60 4.81
C ASP A 102 -11.55 3.38 6.09
N ILE A 103 -12.75 3.17 6.63
CA ILE A 103 -13.26 3.89 7.80
C ILE A 103 -12.96 3.04 9.04
N PRO A 104 -12.14 3.54 9.98
CA PRO A 104 -11.88 2.84 11.24
C PRO A 104 -13.16 2.60 12.05
N SER A 105 -13.22 1.47 12.76
CA SER A 105 -14.36 1.07 13.58
C SER A 105 -14.62 2.00 14.76
N ASP A 106 -13.56 2.61 15.31
CA ASP A 106 -13.64 3.60 16.38
C ASP A 106 -13.10 4.94 15.89
N SER A 107 -13.89 5.99 16.10
CA SER A 107 -13.55 7.35 15.68
C SER A 107 -12.69 8.12 16.68
N SER A 108 -12.59 7.64 17.93
CA SER A 108 -11.99 8.35 19.06
C SER A 108 -10.49 8.14 19.19
N ASP A 109 -10.01 6.89 19.03
CA ASP A 109 -8.59 6.54 19.06
C ASP A 109 -8.02 6.45 17.65
N LYS A 110 -7.47 7.56 17.14
CA LYS A 110 -6.81 7.62 15.83
C LYS A 110 -5.69 8.65 15.83
N PRO A 111 -4.68 8.50 14.94
CA PRO A 111 -3.62 9.49 14.80
C PRO A 111 -4.17 10.87 14.43
N HIS A 112 -3.59 11.91 15.04
CA HIS A 112 -3.86 13.30 14.64
C HIS A 112 -3.46 13.55 13.16
N PRO A 113 -4.17 14.42 12.42
CA PRO A 113 -3.77 14.80 11.06
C PRO A 113 -2.30 15.23 10.99
N ARG A 114 -1.58 14.76 9.96
CA ARG A 114 -0.12 14.94 9.86
C ARG A 114 0.39 14.83 8.42
N SER A 115 1.54 15.46 8.16
CA SER A 115 2.33 15.26 6.93
C SER A 115 3.80 15.04 7.25
N GLY A 116 4.56 14.50 6.29
CA GLY A 116 5.99 14.21 6.47
C GLY A 116 6.33 13.05 7.41
N HIS A 117 5.30 12.29 7.80
CA HIS A 117 5.41 10.99 8.43
C HIS A 117 5.67 9.91 7.38
N ARG A 118 6.06 8.72 7.82
CA ARG A 118 6.19 7.54 6.95
C ARG A 118 5.27 6.43 7.41
N ALA A 119 5.06 5.47 6.52
CA ALA A 119 4.27 4.27 6.75
C ALA A 119 5.08 3.04 6.36
N ILE A 120 4.84 1.92 7.03
CA ILE A 120 5.18 0.58 6.57
C ILE A 120 3.96 -0.32 6.74
N VAL A 121 3.87 -1.37 5.94
CA VAL A 121 2.77 -2.33 6.02
C VAL A 121 3.35 -3.72 6.24
N THR A 122 2.82 -4.44 7.23
CA THR A 122 3.05 -5.87 7.45
C THR A 122 1.91 -6.67 6.83
N ASP A 123 1.91 -8.00 7.00
CA ASP A 123 0.81 -8.86 6.55
C ASP A 123 -0.55 -8.47 7.17
N SER A 124 -0.53 -7.98 8.41
CA SER A 124 -1.69 -7.73 9.27
C SER A 124 -2.02 -6.26 9.51
N ASP A 125 -1.01 -5.38 9.44
CA ASP A 125 -1.12 -4.04 10.00
C ASP A 125 -0.44 -2.98 9.13
N LEU A 126 -0.99 -1.78 9.14
CA LEU A 126 -0.32 -0.55 8.72
C LEU A 126 0.28 0.12 9.95
N TRP A 127 1.54 0.50 9.88
CA TRP A 127 2.24 1.24 10.93
C TRP A 127 2.61 2.62 10.41
N ILE A 128 2.34 3.65 11.21
CA ILE A 128 2.74 5.02 10.90
C ILE A 128 3.54 5.62 12.05
N TRP A 129 4.54 6.42 11.70
CA TRP A 129 5.38 7.08 12.70
C TRP A 129 5.88 8.44 12.20
N GLY A 130 6.05 9.36 13.15
CA GLY A 130 6.52 10.71 12.87
C GLY A 130 5.44 11.65 12.31
N GLY A 131 5.93 12.71 11.70
CA GLY A 131 5.17 13.75 11.02
C GLY A 131 5.05 15.03 11.81
N TYR A 132 4.44 16.00 11.16
CA TYR A 132 4.25 17.35 11.65
C TYR A 132 2.84 17.86 11.39
N TYR A 133 2.36 18.70 12.31
CA TYR A 133 1.17 19.54 12.17
C TYR A 133 1.54 21.00 12.50
N PRO A 134 1.18 21.97 11.65
CA PRO A 134 1.58 23.35 11.81
C PRO A 134 0.74 24.02 12.89
N ALA A 135 1.30 25.09 13.48
CA ALA A 135 0.54 25.96 14.34
C ALA A 135 -0.65 26.56 13.57
N ASN A 136 -1.74 26.80 14.29
CA ASN A 136 -2.87 27.58 13.83
C ASN A 136 -3.39 28.44 15.00
N ASP A 137 -4.44 29.22 14.77
CA ASP A 137 -4.98 30.15 15.78
C ASP A 137 -5.34 29.49 17.13
N ASN A 138 -5.61 28.18 17.13
CA ASN A 138 -6.09 27.44 18.30
C ASN A 138 -5.06 26.48 18.90
N GLN A 139 -3.97 26.15 18.20
CA GLN A 139 -3.02 25.11 18.63
C GLN A 139 -1.60 25.42 18.15
N PRO A 140 -0.58 25.17 18.98
CA PRO A 140 0.80 25.27 18.55
C PRO A 140 1.13 24.16 17.54
N GLU A 141 2.27 24.31 16.87
CA GLU A 141 2.81 23.26 16.03
C GLU A 141 3.14 22.01 16.84
N ARG A 142 3.08 20.85 16.19
CA ARG A 142 3.29 19.54 16.82
C ARG A 142 4.12 18.65 15.93
N MET A 143 5.11 18.00 16.54
CA MET A 143 5.81 16.84 15.98
C MET A 143 5.30 15.58 16.69
N PHE A 144 5.16 14.48 15.96
CA PHE A 144 4.54 13.26 16.51
C PHE A 144 5.57 12.15 16.76
N GLN A 145 5.85 11.85 18.02
CA GLN A 145 6.76 10.74 18.43
C GLN A 145 6.05 9.39 18.53
N GLU A 146 4.74 9.44 18.69
CA GLU A 146 3.84 8.30 18.83
C GLU A 146 3.87 7.35 17.62
N LEU A 147 3.93 6.05 17.93
CA LEU A 147 3.78 4.97 16.97
C LEU A 147 2.32 4.51 16.93
N TRP A 148 1.72 4.52 15.75
CA TRP A 148 0.35 4.07 15.56
C TRP A 148 0.32 2.82 14.69
N ARG A 149 -0.47 1.83 15.11
CA ARG A 149 -0.76 0.60 14.36
C ARG A 149 -2.23 0.60 13.95
N TYR A 150 -2.51 0.33 12.69
CA TYR A 150 -3.85 0.08 12.18
C TYR A 150 -3.96 -1.38 11.78
N ASN A 151 -4.82 -2.12 12.49
CA ASN A 151 -5.05 -3.52 12.21
C ASN A 151 -6.13 -3.69 11.14
N PHE A 152 -5.82 -4.38 10.03
CA PHE A 152 -6.74 -4.52 8.90
C PHE A 152 -7.96 -5.40 9.23
N ALA A 153 -7.75 -6.45 10.02
CA ALA A 153 -8.81 -7.38 10.39
C ALA A 153 -9.86 -6.70 11.29
N LEU A 154 -9.40 -5.89 12.23
CA LEU A 154 -10.24 -5.19 13.20
C LEU A 154 -10.71 -3.82 12.72
N ARG A 155 -10.08 -3.25 11.68
CA ARG A 155 -10.24 -1.85 11.25
C ARG A 155 -10.04 -0.86 12.39
N ARG A 156 -9.02 -1.10 13.22
CA ARG A 156 -8.84 -0.35 14.46
C ARG A 156 -7.42 0.19 14.56
N TRP A 157 -7.32 1.47 14.88
CA TRP A 157 -6.07 2.10 15.29
C TRP A 157 -5.74 1.75 16.73
N THR A 158 -4.45 1.61 17.04
CA THR A 158 -3.95 1.39 18.39
C THR A 158 -2.68 2.21 18.55
N LEU A 159 -2.64 3.01 19.62
CA LEU A 159 -1.44 3.72 20.03
C LEU A 159 -0.50 2.72 20.70
N GLU A 160 0.62 2.44 20.06
CA GLU A 160 1.58 1.44 20.51
C GLU A 160 2.57 2.09 21.48
N LYS A 161 2.67 1.54 22.68
CA LYS A 161 3.66 1.98 23.67
C LYS A 161 5.02 1.43 23.28
N THR A 162 5.96 2.32 23.02
CA THR A 162 7.35 1.95 22.71
C THR A 162 8.29 2.23 23.88
N THR A 163 9.36 1.46 23.97
CA THR A 163 10.45 1.61 24.95
C THR A 163 11.79 1.77 24.24
N GLY A 164 12.87 2.00 24.99
CA GLY A 164 14.23 2.08 24.44
C GLY A 164 14.62 3.46 23.93
N ASP A 165 15.70 3.50 23.15
CA ASP A 165 16.33 4.73 22.64
C ASP A 165 15.83 5.04 21.22
N GLY A 166 14.68 5.70 21.14
CA GLY A 166 14.03 6.10 19.88
C GLY A 166 14.27 7.57 19.52
N PRO A 167 13.98 7.97 18.27
CA PRO A 167 14.14 9.36 17.85
C PRO A 167 13.13 10.26 18.56
N THR A 168 13.59 11.38 19.11
CA THR A 168 12.73 12.36 19.83
C THR A 168 12.62 13.72 19.14
N LEU A 169 13.59 14.07 18.28
CA LEU A 169 13.68 15.39 17.65
C LEU A 169 13.40 15.34 16.14
N THR A 170 14.02 14.41 15.41
CA THR A 170 13.98 14.34 13.94
C THR A 170 12.80 13.52 13.41
N LEU A 171 11.59 14.05 13.62
CA LEU A 171 10.35 13.29 13.43
C LEU A 171 9.68 13.50 12.06
N ALA A 172 10.19 14.40 11.22
CA ALA A 172 9.62 14.68 9.90
C ALA A 172 10.63 14.43 8.77
N SER A 173 10.13 14.05 7.60
CA SER A 173 10.94 13.80 6.39
C SER A 173 12.11 12.83 6.60
N HIS A 174 12.01 11.92 7.57
CA HIS A 174 12.93 10.81 7.70
C HIS A 174 12.65 9.76 6.60
N SER A 175 13.62 8.89 6.39
CA SER A 175 13.45 7.68 5.59
C SER A 175 13.03 6.53 6.49
N MET A 176 12.12 5.68 6.00
CA MET A 176 11.63 4.52 6.76
C MET A 176 11.40 3.35 5.82
N CYS A 177 11.84 2.16 6.23
CA CYS A 177 11.58 0.92 5.51
C CYS A 177 11.50 -0.26 6.48
N LEU A 178 10.97 -1.38 6.00
CA LEU A 178 10.90 -2.62 6.76
C LEU A 178 12.03 -3.55 6.32
N PHE A 179 12.79 -4.07 7.27
CA PHE A 179 13.73 -5.17 7.06
C PHE A 179 13.32 -6.33 7.96
N ARG A 180 12.73 -7.37 7.38
CA ARG A 180 12.13 -8.49 8.13
C ARG A 180 11.04 -7.97 9.09
N ASN A 181 11.27 -8.03 10.41
CA ASN A 181 10.35 -7.48 11.42
C ASN A 181 10.91 -6.22 12.12
N LEU A 182 11.93 -5.60 11.53
CA LEU A 182 12.60 -4.42 12.04
C LEU A 182 12.22 -3.21 11.20
N LEU A 183 11.62 -2.21 11.84
CA LEU A 183 11.38 -0.92 11.21
C LEU A 183 12.65 -0.09 11.34
N LEU A 184 13.26 0.24 10.20
CA LEU A 184 14.47 1.05 10.11
C LEU A 184 14.06 2.51 9.87
N VAL A 185 14.62 3.45 10.64
CA VAL A 185 14.45 4.90 10.46
C VAL A 185 15.82 5.53 10.29
N PHE A 186 15.99 6.30 9.22
CA PHE A 186 17.23 7.04 8.99
C PHE A 186 16.97 8.54 8.83
N GLY A 187 17.78 9.33 9.54
CA GLY A 187 17.84 10.78 9.45
C GLY A 187 16.54 11.51 9.76
N GLY A 188 16.21 12.50 8.93
CA GLY A 188 15.04 13.36 9.12
C GLY A 188 15.36 14.69 9.81
N THR A 189 14.32 15.51 10.00
CA THR A 189 14.42 16.85 10.58
C THR A 189 13.45 17.08 11.73
N GLY A 190 13.85 17.91 12.69
CA GLY A 190 12.98 18.48 13.73
C GLY A 190 12.44 19.84 13.34
N PHE A 191 11.48 20.36 14.11
CA PHE A 191 11.02 21.75 14.00
C PHE A 191 11.85 22.66 14.93
N PRO A 192 12.27 23.86 14.51
CA PRO A 192 12.14 24.43 13.15
C PRO A 192 12.91 23.63 12.09
N PHE A 193 12.29 23.43 10.92
CA PHE A 193 12.82 22.53 9.89
C PHE A 193 14.20 22.96 9.40
N GLY A 194 15.07 21.96 9.28
CA GLY A 194 16.43 22.12 8.82
C GLY A 194 17.45 22.56 9.89
N GLN A 195 17.00 22.96 11.09
CA GLN A 195 17.91 23.30 12.19
C GLN A 195 18.42 22.06 12.93
N HIS A 196 17.57 21.03 13.01
CA HIS A 196 17.92 19.75 13.62
C HIS A 196 17.81 18.67 12.55
N VAL A 197 18.94 18.22 12.03
CA VAL A 197 19.04 17.16 11.03
C VAL A 197 19.88 16.03 11.61
N SER A 198 19.51 14.78 11.31
CA SER A 198 20.19 13.59 11.84
C SER A 198 20.72 12.70 10.71
N ASN A 199 21.77 11.93 11.00
CA ASN A 199 22.25 10.77 10.24
C ASN A 199 22.13 9.47 11.05
N ASP A 200 21.34 9.47 12.12
CA ASP A 200 21.17 8.30 12.95
C ASP A 200 20.34 7.24 12.25
N LEU A 201 20.74 5.98 12.42
CA LEU A 201 19.94 4.81 12.10
C LEU A 201 19.29 4.30 13.38
N PHE A 202 17.97 4.38 13.46
CA PHE A 202 17.19 3.77 14.52
C PHE A 202 16.51 2.51 14.02
N VAL A 203 16.39 1.54 14.91
CA VAL A 203 15.75 0.26 14.65
C VAL A 203 14.68 0.03 15.70
N LEU A 204 13.44 -0.18 15.26
CA LEU A 204 12.35 -0.62 16.11
C LEU A 204 12.07 -2.10 15.84
N ASP A 205 12.20 -2.92 16.88
CA ASP A 205 11.64 -4.27 16.86
C ASP A 205 10.12 -4.17 17.01
N LEU A 206 9.37 -4.44 15.93
CA LEU A 206 7.91 -4.34 15.92
C LEU A 206 7.24 -5.37 16.85
N LYS A 207 7.92 -6.46 17.21
CA LYS A 207 7.39 -7.47 18.15
C LYS A 207 7.64 -7.07 19.59
N ARG A 208 8.78 -6.46 19.91
CA ARG A 208 9.10 -6.03 21.27
C ARG A 208 8.69 -4.59 21.57
N ARG A 209 8.38 -3.81 20.54
CA ARG A 209 8.07 -2.38 20.61
C ARG A 209 9.20 -1.63 21.32
N HIS A 210 10.43 -2.00 20.97
CA HIS A 210 11.65 -1.51 21.61
C HIS A 210 12.57 -0.90 20.56
N TRP A 211 12.87 0.38 20.73
CA TRP A 211 13.78 1.14 19.91
C TRP A 211 15.24 0.91 20.30
N LYS A 212 16.11 0.91 19.31
CA LYS A 212 17.54 0.93 19.48
C LYS A 212 18.15 1.89 18.47
N ARG A 213 18.96 2.83 18.95
CA ARG A 213 19.86 3.60 18.09
C ARG A 213 21.04 2.71 17.70
N CYS A 214 21.29 2.59 16.40
CA CYS A 214 22.40 1.85 15.84
C CYS A 214 23.51 2.82 15.43
N ARG A 215 24.75 2.48 15.82
CA ARG A 215 25.93 3.22 15.40
C ARG A 215 26.40 2.69 14.05
N ILE A 216 26.32 3.54 13.02
CA ILE A 216 26.95 3.26 11.74
C ILE A 216 28.47 3.39 11.89
N LEU A 217 29.20 2.42 11.36
CA LEU A 217 30.65 2.33 11.39
C LEU A 217 31.26 2.81 10.07
N ASP A 218 32.56 3.11 10.09
CA ASP A 218 33.34 3.52 8.93
C ASP A 218 32.87 4.85 8.30
N GLN A 219 32.46 4.85 7.02
CA GLN A 219 32.14 6.07 6.27
C GLN A 219 30.70 6.52 6.56
N GLN A 220 30.50 7.19 7.70
CA GLN A 220 29.18 7.64 8.14
C GLN A 220 28.52 8.58 7.10
N PRO A 221 27.22 8.37 6.79
CA PRO A 221 26.48 9.31 5.95
C PRO A 221 26.35 10.70 6.59
N GLU A 222 26.22 11.71 5.74
CA GLU A 222 25.89 13.06 6.18
C GLU A 222 24.49 13.14 6.81
N PRO A 223 24.25 14.03 7.79
CA PRO A 223 22.91 14.28 8.32
C PRO A 223 21.99 14.83 7.23
N VAL A 224 20.94 14.08 6.89
CA VAL A 224 20.02 14.45 5.81
C VAL A 224 18.55 14.21 6.17
N TYR A 225 17.68 14.99 5.55
CA TYR A 225 16.24 14.74 5.51
C TYR A 225 15.72 14.74 4.08
N GLY A 226 14.63 14.01 3.86
CA GLY A 226 14.02 13.79 2.55
C GLY A 226 14.85 12.92 1.61
N ALA A 227 15.79 12.15 2.15
CA ALA A 227 16.54 11.12 1.44
C ALA A 227 15.62 9.96 0.99
N SER A 228 16.15 9.11 0.11
CA SER A 228 15.56 7.82 -0.24
C SER A 228 16.31 6.70 0.48
N MET A 229 15.60 5.60 0.74
CA MET A 229 16.15 4.44 1.43
C MET A 229 15.64 3.17 0.78
N ILE A 230 16.56 2.29 0.40
CA ILE A 230 16.27 1.02 -0.27
C ILE A 230 16.99 -0.10 0.49
N VAL A 231 16.26 -1.18 0.77
CA VAL A 231 16.87 -2.41 1.26
C VAL A 231 16.90 -3.42 0.12
N ASN A 232 18.07 -4.01 -0.09
CA ASN A 232 18.25 -5.15 -0.97
C ASN A 232 19.11 -6.19 -0.24
N ASP A 233 18.57 -7.39 -0.04
CA ASP A 233 19.17 -8.41 0.81
C ASP A 233 19.55 -7.84 2.20
N ASP A 234 20.82 -7.97 2.60
CA ASP A 234 21.34 -7.46 3.88
C ASP A 234 21.99 -6.06 3.74
N HIS A 235 21.77 -5.37 2.62
CA HIS A 235 22.30 -4.04 2.34
C HIS A 235 21.20 -2.96 2.38
N LEU A 236 21.52 -1.85 3.04
CA LEU A 236 20.70 -0.65 3.13
C LEU A 236 21.38 0.49 2.37
N TYR A 237 20.74 0.96 1.30
CA TYR A 237 21.21 2.09 0.52
C TYR A 237 20.51 3.37 0.96
N ILE A 238 21.29 4.41 1.27
CA ILE A 238 20.82 5.77 1.53
C ILE A 238 21.27 6.66 0.39
N LEU A 239 20.33 7.38 -0.23
CA LEU A 239 20.61 8.23 -1.39
C LEU A 239 19.97 9.60 -1.25
N CYS A 240 20.71 10.62 -1.67
CA CYS A 240 20.27 12.00 -1.75
C CYS A 240 19.76 12.56 -0.40
N GLY A 241 18.96 13.62 -0.47
CA GLY A 241 18.47 14.37 0.68
C GLY A 241 19.13 15.74 0.77
N THR A 242 18.80 16.46 1.84
CA THR A 242 19.38 17.77 2.13
C THR A 242 19.70 17.90 3.61
N ASN A 243 20.76 18.66 3.90
CA ASN A 243 21.15 19.10 5.23
C ASN A 243 20.79 20.58 5.49
N SER A 244 19.79 21.10 4.75
CA SER A 244 19.31 22.50 4.75
C SER A 244 20.19 23.48 3.98
N TRP A 245 21.48 23.20 3.83
CA TRP A 245 22.45 24.07 3.15
C TRP A 245 22.75 23.58 1.74
N SER A 246 22.79 22.27 1.58
CA SER A 246 23.13 21.59 0.34
C SER A 246 22.13 20.48 0.06
N TYR A 247 21.98 20.17 -1.22
CA TYR A 247 21.29 19.00 -1.71
C TYR A 247 22.37 18.17 -2.39
N ASN A 248 22.51 16.91 -2.02
CA ASN A 248 23.51 16.03 -2.60
C ASN A 248 22.82 14.81 -3.22
N SER A 249 23.60 14.01 -3.95
CA SER A 249 23.18 12.70 -4.44
C SER A 249 24.20 11.64 -4.12
N ASP A 250 24.80 11.76 -2.95
CA ASP A 250 25.70 10.74 -2.43
C ASP A 250 24.93 9.44 -2.19
N VAL A 251 25.64 8.32 -2.33
CA VAL A 251 25.11 6.98 -2.18
C VAL A 251 25.94 6.25 -1.13
N TYR A 252 25.28 5.87 -0.05
CA TYR A 252 25.87 5.10 1.04
C TYR A 252 25.29 3.70 1.07
N ASP A 253 26.15 2.70 1.21
CA ASP A 253 25.82 1.28 1.36
C ASP A 253 26.17 0.84 2.79
N ILE A 254 25.14 0.50 3.57
CA ILE A 254 25.26 0.03 4.94
C ILE A 254 24.94 -1.47 4.96
N HIS A 255 25.92 -2.30 5.30
CA HIS A 255 25.69 -3.72 5.56
C HIS A 255 25.00 -3.89 6.92
N LEU A 256 23.73 -4.27 6.92
CA LEU A 256 22.86 -4.27 8.11
C LEU A 256 23.37 -5.16 9.26
N PRO A 257 23.91 -6.37 9.03
CA PRO A 257 24.42 -7.23 10.11
C PRO A 257 25.62 -6.65 10.87
N THR A 258 26.54 -5.96 10.17
CA THR A 258 27.78 -5.43 10.76
C THR A 258 27.73 -3.93 11.02
N LEU A 259 26.74 -3.22 10.45
CA LEU A 259 26.59 -1.76 10.46
C LEU A 259 27.79 -1.00 9.84
N THR A 260 28.62 -1.67 9.05
CA THR A 260 29.72 -1.06 8.31
C THR A 260 29.18 -0.32 7.09
N CYS A 261 29.61 0.92 6.89
CA CYS A 261 29.13 1.78 5.81
C CYS A 261 30.24 2.10 4.81
N LYS A 262 29.88 2.08 3.52
CA LYS A 262 30.71 2.53 2.41
C LYS A 262 30.02 3.66 1.68
N HIS A 263 30.75 4.74 1.44
CA HIS A 263 30.38 5.74 0.46
C HIS A 263 30.72 5.18 -0.93
N ILE A 264 29.70 4.80 -1.68
CA ILE A 264 29.86 4.07 -2.95
C ILE A 264 29.55 4.93 -4.18
N GLY A 265 28.93 6.09 -4.03
CA GLY A 265 28.63 6.98 -5.15
C GLY A 265 28.70 8.41 -4.69
N HIS A 266 29.52 9.22 -5.34
CA HIS A 266 29.60 10.64 -5.07
C HIS A 266 28.48 11.37 -5.83
N THR A 267 28.11 12.53 -5.32
CA THR A 267 27.26 13.50 -6.01
C THR A 267 27.75 13.70 -7.45
N PHE A 268 26.81 13.71 -8.39
CA PHE A 268 27.09 13.83 -9.83
C PHE A 268 28.07 14.97 -10.13
N ASP A 269 29.24 14.64 -10.70
CA ASP A 269 30.21 15.64 -11.16
C ASP A 269 29.85 16.19 -12.57
N GLU A 270 29.04 15.46 -13.35
CA GLU A 270 28.78 15.69 -14.78
C GLU A 270 27.41 16.34 -15.09
N ILE A 271 27.07 17.45 -14.43
CA ILE A 271 25.92 18.29 -14.87
C ILE A 271 26.42 19.72 -15.08
N GLU A 272 26.09 20.32 -16.23
CA GLU A 272 26.39 21.73 -16.54
C GLU A 272 25.75 22.72 -15.54
N ASP A 273 24.67 22.31 -14.87
CA ASP A 273 24.02 23.04 -13.78
C ASP A 273 24.14 22.29 -12.42
N PRO A 274 25.03 22.76 -11.52
CA PRO A 274 25.15 22.25 -10.15
C PRO A 274 23.84 22.28 -9.34
N SER A 275 22.85 23.07 -9.76
CA SER A 275 21.53 23.19 -9.10
C SER A 275 20.65 21.94 -9.23
N GLU A 276 21.05 20.95 -10.05
CA GLU A 276 20.36 19.66 -10.25
C GLU A 276 21.05 18.46 -9.60
N THR A 277 22.19 18.68 -8.92
CA THR A 277 23.06 17.62 -8.39
C THR A 277 22.53 16.92 -7.13
N GLY A 278 21.42 17.41 -6.56
CA GLY A 278 20.84 16.87 -5.34
C GLY A 278 19.32 16.92 -5.28
N ARG A 279 18.71 16.03 -4.50
CA ARG A 279 17.25 15.85 -4.49
C ARG A 279 16.68 15.76 -3.08
N TYR A 280 15.55 16.43 -2.88
CA TYR A 280 14.69 16.32 -1.71
C TYR A 280 13.32 15.75 -2.10
N ARG A 281 12.90 14.70 -1.37
CA ARG A 281 11.58 14.06 -1.49
C ARG A 281 11.24 13.57 -2.90
N GLN A 282 12.28 13.06 -3.56
CA GLN A 282 12.20 12.04 -4.59
C GLN A 282 11.76 10.70 -3.99
N GLU A 283 11.30 9.80 -4.85
CA GLU A 283 11.15 8.40 -4.53
C GLU A 283 12.15 7.59 -5.35
N ALA A 284 12.66 6.49 -4.79
CA ALA A 284 13.69 5.66 -5.44
C ALA A 284 13.19 4.24 -5.63
N TYR A 285 13.55 3.62 -6.74
CA TYR A 285 13.18 2.24 -7.05
C TYR A 285 14.37 1.46 -7.57
N LEU A 286 14.64 0.29 -6.95
CA LEU A 286 15.64 -0.64 -7.44
C LEU A 286 15.03 -1.55 -8.50
N TYR A 287 15.52 -1.43 -9.73
CA TYR A 287 15.19 -2.34 -10.82
C TYR A 287 16.47 -3.02 -11.29
N GLN A 288 16.52 -4.35 -11.14
CA GLN A 288 17.74 -5.14 -11.36
C GLN A 288 18.87 -4.66 -10.45
N ASN A 289 19.96 -4.12 -11.01
CA ASN A 289 21.09 -3.57 -10.24
C ASN A 289 21.21 -2.04 -10.36
N LYS A 290 20.11 -1.38 -10.70
CA LYS A 290 20.05 0.06 -10.96
C LYS A 290 18.98 0.73 -10.10
N ILE A 291 19.37 1.79 -9.41
CA ILE A 291 18.46 2.60 -8.60
C ILE A 291 18.02 3.80 -9.42
N PHE A 292 16.75 3.82 -9.79
CA PHE A 292 16.11 4.94 -10.50
C PHE A 292 15.55 5.94 -9.50
N LEU A 293 15.78 7.23 -9.75
CA LEU A 293 15.20 8.32 -8.97
C LEU A 293 14.05 8.98 -9.71
N PHE A 294 12.90 9.10 -9.03
CA PHE A 294 11.68 9.67 -9.57
C PHE A 294 11.36 11.01 -8.89
N GLY A 295 11.33 12.08 -9.70
CA GLY A 295 10.95 13.43 -9.28
C GLY A 295 11.89 14.03 -8.21
N GLY A 296 11.27 14.64 -7.20
CA GLY A 296 11.98 15.42 -6.18
C GLY A 296 12.32 16.83 -6.63
N GLY A 297 13.15 17.53 -5.88
CA GLY A 297 13.68 18.83 -6.30
C GLY A 297 14.81 19.34 -5.41
N GLY A 298 15.56 20.32 -5.88
CA GLY A 298 16.74 20.85 -5.20
C GLY A 298 16.57 22.27 -4.67
N VAL A 299 17.70 23.00 -4.65
CA VAL A 299 17.88 24.33 -4.03
C VAL A 299 16.89 25.36 -4.55
N SER A 300 16.58 25.33 -5.85
CA SER A 300 15.64 26.26 -6.49
C SER A 300 14.18 26.05 -6.05
N GLY A 301 13.90 25.04 -5.21
CA GLY A 301 12.55 24.70 -4.74
C GLY A 301 11.63 24.13 -5.83
N ILE A 302 12.06 24.17 -7.10
CA ILE A 302 11.33 23.63 -8.25
C ILE A 302 11.32 22.10 -8.20
N SER A 303 10.33 21.47 -8.83
CA SER A 303 10.24 20.02 -8.97
C SER A 303 10.89 19.57 -10.27
N TYR A 304 11.71 18.51 -10.23
CA TYR A 304 12.43 17.99 -11.40
C TYR A 304 11.51 17.20 -12.35
N SER A 305 11.78 17.35 -13.64
CA SER A 305 11.09 16.64 -14.73
C SER A 305 11.25 15.12 -14.64
N PHE A 306 10.38 14.39 -15.34
CA PHE A 306 10.45 12.94 -15.50
C PHE A 306 11.01 12.52 -16.86
N GLU A 307 11.34 13.47 -17.75
CA GLU A 307 11.91 13.20 -19.07
C GLU A 307 13.28 12.53 -18.98
N TYR A 308 14.15 13.03 -18.09
CA TYR A 308 15.45 12.43 -17.77
C TYR A 308 15.46 11.98 -16.32
N LEU A 309 15.65 10.68 -16.11
CA LEU A 309 15.74 10.09 -14.79
C LEU A 309 17.21 9.83 -14.43
N PRO A 310 17.68 10.26 -13.25
CA PRO A 310 18.96 9.83 -12.74
C PRO A 310 18.90 8.37 -12.32
N VAL A 311 19.96 7.65 -12.64
CA VAL A 311 20.10 6.22 -12.36
C VAL A 311 21.48 5.94 -11.79
N PHE A 312 21.52 5.36 -10.59
CA PHE A 312 22.75 4.86 -9.99
C PHE A 312 22.92 3.37 -10.30
N ASP A 313 24.00 3.01 -10.97
CA ASP A 313 24.33 1.61 -11.24
C ASP A 313 25.18 1.06 -10.08
N LEU A 314 24.65 0.07 -9.36
CA LEU A 314 25.33 -0.54 -8.22
C LEU A 314 26.56 -1.37 -8.63
N THR A 315 26.66 -1.75 -9.91
CA THR A 315 27.80 -2.50 -10.47
C THR A 315 28.99 -1.58 -10.71
N THR A 316 28.76 -0.50 -11.47
CA THR A 316 29.82 0.44 -11.86
C THR A 316 30.04 1.51 -10.82
N ARG A 317 29.12 1.67 -9.86
CA ARG A 317 29.13 2.69 -8.81
C ARG A 317 29.18 4.10 -9.39
N SER A 318 28.44 4.28 -10.47
CA SER A 318 28.39 5.54 -11.19
C SER A 318 26.96 5.94 -11.46
N TRP A 319 26.78 7.24 -11.46
CA TRP A 319 25.55 7.85 -11.90
C TRP A 319 25.49 7.94 -13.42
N SER A 320 24.27 7.95 -13.95
CA SER A 320 23.96 8.23 -15.35
C SER A 320 22.56 8.82 -15.45
N PHE A 321 22.21 9.37 -16.61
CA PHE A 321 20.84 9.81 -16.91
C PHE A 321 20.24 8.94 -18.00
N VAL A 322 18.99 8.58 -17.80
CA VAL A 322 18.20 7.83 -18.78
C VAL A 322 17.08 8.72 -19.29
N HIS A 323 17.07 8.94 -20.60
CA HIS A 323 15.94 9.56 -21.28
C HIS A 323 14.75 8.60 -21.32
N THR A 324 13.57 9.11 -21.00
CA THR A 324 12.32 8.34 -20.95
C THR A 324 11.38 8.74 -22.08
N ASN A 325 10.49 7.82 -22.43
CA ASN A 325 9.46 8.02 -23.42
C ASN A 325 8.18 8.55 -22.76
N PRO A 326 7.54 9.58 -23.34
CA PRO A 326 6.31 10.15 -22.79
C PRO A 326 5.09 9.25 -23.08
N ASP A 327 3.99 9.49 -22.34
CA ASP A 327 2.69 8.97 -22.74
C ASP A 327 2.29 9.61 -24.09
N PRO A 328 1.82 8.82 -25.09
CA PRO A 328 1.54 9.32 -26.43
C PRO A 328 0.51 10.45 -26.50
N ILE A 329 -0.38 10.55 -25.51
CA ILE A 329 -1.49 11.51 -25.49
C ILE A 329 -1.25 12.59 -24.44
N HIS A 330 -0.79 12.19 -23.26
CA HIS A 330 -0.72 13.06 -22.07
C HIS A 330 0.66 13.59 -21.77
N ASN A 331 1.67 13.22 -22.58
CA ASN A 331 3.07 13.58 -22.38
C ASN A 331 3.60 13.05 -21.03
N PHE A 332 4.69 13.60 -20.51
CA PHE A 332 5.24 13.21 -19.21
C PHE A 332 4.31 13.54 -18.04
N PRO A 333 4.40 12.77 -16.92
CA PRO A 333 3.84 13.22 -15.67
C PRO A 333 4.37 14.62 -15.33
N LYS A 334 3.50 15.47 -14.79
CA LYS A 334 3.95 16.76 -14.26
C LYS A 334 4.99 16.54 -13.16
N SER A 335 6.11 17.28 -13.21
CA SER A 335 7.19 17.20 -12.23
C SER A 335 6.67 17.41 -10.81
N ARG A 336 7.14 16.63 -9.84
CA ARG A 336 6.57 16.63 -8.49
C ARG A 336 7.51 16.12 -7.41
N LYS A 337 7.22 16.49 -6.17
CA LYS A 337 7.82 15.93 -4.94
C LYS A 337 6.73 15.32 -4.07
N PHE A 338 7.13 14.55 -3.06
CA PHE A 338 6.20 14.02 -2.05
C PHE A 338 5.11 13.08 -2.60
N HIS A 339 5.36 12.48 -3.76
CA HIS A 339 4.53 11.43 -4.35
C HIS A 339 4.93 10.08 -3.76
N SER A 340 4.18 9.03 -4.11
CA SER A 340 4.51 7.65 -3.76
C SER A 340 4.65 6.82 -5.02
N ILE A 341 5.59 5.87 -5.01
CA ILE A 341 5.76 4.86 -6.06
C ILE A 341 5.76 3.46 -5.44
N PHE A 342 5.21 2.48 -6.15
CA PHE A 342 5.24 1.08 -5.74
C PHE A 342 5.41 0.14 -6.94
N PRO A 343 5.94 -1.07 -6.73
CA PRO A 343 5.94 -2.12 -7.76
C PRO A 343 4.53 -2.31 -8.33
N PHE A 344 4.47 -2.51 -9.63
CA PHE A 344 3.25 -2.79 -10.39
C PHE A 344 3.48 -3.96 -11.35
N HIS A 345 2.47 -4.34 -12.12
CA HIS A 345 2.55 -5.49 -13.04
C HIS A 345 3.61 -5.30 -14.12
N ASN A 346 4.15 -6.41 -14.66
CA ASN A 346 5.02 -6.43 -15.85
C ASN A 346 6.25 -5.52 -15.78
N ASN A 347 7.02 -5.57 -14.69
CA ASN A 347 8.21 -4.72 -14.53
C ASN A 347 7.87 -3.22 -14.65
N GLN A 348 6.75 -2.81 -14.04
CA GLN A 348 6.35 -1.42 -13.99
C GLN A 348 6.32 -0.92 -12.55
N ILE A 349 6.31 0.39 -12.37
CA ILE A 349 5.85 1.03 -11.13
C ILE A 349 4.52 1.74 -11.36
N ILE A 350 3.78 1.94 -10.27
CA ILE A 350 2.65 2.85 -10.19
C ILE A 350 3.05 4.07 -9.37
N MET A 351 2.71 5.27 -9.84
CA MET A 351 3.03 6.56 -9.21
C MET A 351 1.76 7.38 -8.98
N PHE A 352 1.63 7.95 -7.78
CA PHE A 352 0.49 8.79 -7.44
C PHE A 352 0.76 9.87 -6.39
N GLY A 353 -0.15 10.85 -6.37
CA GLY A 353 -0.10 12.00 -5.48
C GLY A 353 1.11 12.90 -5.75
N GLY A 354 1.52 13.62 -4.70
CA GLY A 354 2.61 14.58 -4.78
C GLY A 354 2.18 15.94 -5.35
N ALA A 355 3.11 16.87 -5.29
CA ALA A 355 2.87 18.27 -5.59
C ALA A 355 3.97 18.82 -6.51
N HIS A 356 3.55 19.55 -7.54
CA HIS A 356 4.42 20.32 -8.41
C HIS A 356 4.61 21.72 -7.85
N PHE A 357 5.86 22.16 -7.75
CA PHE A 357 6.26 23.47 -7.22
C PHE A 357 6.83 24.33 -8.35
N TYR A 358 6.21 25.49 -8.57
CA TYR A 358 6.58 26.42 -9.64
C TYR A 358 7.74 27.35 -9.25
N HIS A 359 7.75 27.91 -8.03
CA HIS A 359 8.79 28.84 -7.54
C HIS A 359 8.86 28.89 -6.00
N VAL A 360 10.06 29.21 -5.46
CA VAL A 360 10.32 29.34 -4.00
C VAL A 360 9.47 30.43 -3.34
N ILE A 361 9.32 31.58 -4.00
CA ILE A 361 8.88 32.82 -3.34
C ILE A 361 7.36 32.89 -3.18
N ASN A 362 6.59 32.35 -4.14
CA ASN A 362 5.12 32.52 -4.17
C ASN A 362 4.33 31.24 -3.81
N ARG A 363 5.00 30.13 -3.45
CA ARG A 363 4.37 28.84 -3.08
C ARG A 363 3.20 28.41 -3.96
N HIS A 364 3.28 28.68 -5.26
CA HIS A 364 2.34 28.12 -6.23
C HIS A 364 2.58 26.61 -6.28
N ILE A 365 1.62 25.86 -5.77
CA ILE A 365 1.63 24.40 -5.79
C ILE A 365 0.48 23.93 -6.65
N SER A 366 0.69 22.86 -7.42
CA SER A 366 -0.40 22.12 -8.04
C SER A 366 -0.32 20.66 -7.68
N VAL A 367 -1.48 20.09 -7.32
CA VAL A 367 -1.64 18.70 -6.90
C VAL A 367 -2.62 18.06 -7.87
N ASN A 368 -2.27 16.91 -8.45
CA ASN A 368 -3.17 16.16 -9.33
C ASN A 368 -3.56 14.83 -8.68
N ASN A 369 -4.65 14.24 -9.20
CA ASN A 369 -5.13 12.93 -8.82
C ASN A 369 -4.84 11.84 -9.87
N ARG A 370 -4.14 12.18 -10.95
CA ARG A 370 -3.82 11.22 -12.02
C ARG A 370 -2.81 10.21 -11.52
N ILE A 371 -3.04 8.95 -11.88
CA ILE A 371 -2.14 7.85 -11.61
C ILE A 371 -1.35 7.54 -12.88
N TRP A 372 -0.05 7.36 -12.69
CA TRP A 372 0.90 7.09 -13.76
C TRP A 372 1.53 5.73 -13.55
N THR A 373 1.88 5.06 -14.63
CA THR A 373 2.77 3.91 -14.63
C THR A 373 4.05 4.24 -15.39
N PHE A 374 5.15 3.60 -15.00
CA PHE A 374 6.41 3.65 -15.73
C PHE A 374 6.88 2.24 -16.02
N ASP A 375 7.19 1.98 -17.28
CA ASP A 375 7.65 0.68 -17.77
C ASP A 375 9.18 0.66 -17.89
N PHE A 376 9.85 -0.23 -17.16
CA PHE A 376 11.32 -0.28 -17.17
C PHE A 376 11.92 -0.90 -18.42
N GLU A 377 11.15 -1.67 -19.21
CA GLU A 377 11.64 -2.26 -20.46
C GLU A 377 11.56 -1.26 -21.62
N LYS A 378 10.47 -0.48 -21.67
CA LYS A 378 10.25 0.56 -22.68
C LYS A 378 10.76 1.94 -22.27
N LEU A 379 11.09 2.12 -20.99
CA LEU A 379 11.37 3.41 -20.36
C LEU A 379 10.23 4.41 -20.61
N GLU A 380 8.99 3.94 -20.62
CA GLU A 380 7.82 4.70 -21.08
C GLU A 380 6.86 5.01 -19.93
N TRP A 381 6.37 6.25 -19.90
CA TRP A 381 5.30 6.68 -19.03
C TRP A 381 3.92 6.41 -19.66
N SER A 382 2.95 5.97 -18.86
CA SER A 382 1.56 5.87 -19.30
C SER A 382 0.61 6.34 -18.20
N ILE A 383 -0.52 6.92 -18.58
CA ILE A 383 -1.60 7.19 -17.62
C ILE A 383 -2.47 5.95 -17.41
N LEU A 384 -2.98 5.76 -16.19
CA LEU A 384 -4.09 4.82 -15.94
C LEU A 384 -5.42 5.59 -15.95
N PRO A 385 -6.13 5.67 -17.08
CA PRO A 385 -7.25 6.61 -17.26
C PRO A 385 -8.46 6.29 -16.36
N SER A 386 -8.66 5.02 -16.02
CA SER A 386 -9.78 4.56 -15.19
C SER A 386 -9.52 4.67 -13.68
N LEU A 387 -8.31 5.09 -13.27
CA LEU A 387 -7.91 5.16 -11.88
C LEU A 387 -7.42 6.55 -11.51
N THR A 388 -7.99 7.09 -10.43
CA THR A 388 -7.60 8.41 -9.88
C THR A 388 -7.57 8.35 -8.36
N MET A 389 -6.75 9.21 -7.75
CA MET A 389 -6.86 9.45 -6.32
C MET A 389 -8.20 10.14 -6.00
N PRO A 390 -9.00 9.63 -5.04
CA PRO A 390 -10.26 10.25 -4.67
C PRO A 390 -10.07 11.69 -4.19
N ARG A 391 -8.94 11.94 -3.52
CA ARG A 391 -8.52 13.27 -3.09
C ARG A 391 -7.05 13.51 -3.45
N PRO A 392 -6.74 14.51 -4.32
CA PRO A 392 -5.36 14.88 -4.61
C PRO A 392 -4.62 15.23 -3.31
N THR A 393 -3.56 14.47 -3.02
CA THR A 393 -2.83 14.58 -1.75
C THR A 393 -1.33 14.53 -2.00
N TYR A 394 -0.57 15.35 -1.27
CA TYR A 394 0.88 15.32 -1.29
C TYR A 394 1.42 15.20 0.13
N PHE A 395 2.66 14.72 0.28
CA PHE A 395 3.31 14.58 1.59
C PHE A 395 2.58 13.64 2.54
N HIS A 396 1.79 12.73 1.96
CA HIS A 396 1.16 11.60 2.61
C HIS A 396 2.20 10.51 2.88
N ALA A 397 1.86 9.58 3.77
CA ALA A 397 2.58 8.34 3.89
C ALA A 397 1.87 7.27 3.06
N ALA A 398 2.62 6.39 2.42
CA ALA A 398 2.09 5.22 1.76
C ALA A 398 3.04 4.04 1.95
N ALA A 399 2.47 2.83 1.91
CA ALA A 399 3.23 1.59 1.94
C ALA A 399 2.44 0.46 1.26
N MET A 400 3.15 -0.57 0.79
CA MET A 400 2.57 -1.72 0.11
C MET A 400 3.01 -3.02 0.77
N ASN A 401 2.11 -3.99 0.88
CA ASN A 401 2.46 -5.36 1.28
C ASN A 401 2.81 -6.25 0.07
N GLU A 402 3.33 -7.45 0.38
CA GLU A 402 3.69 -8.46 -0.62
C GLU A 402 2.49 -8.97 -1.45
N ARG A 403 1.25 -8.75 -0.98
CA ARG A 403 0.02 -9.07 -1.74
C ARG A 403 -0.36 -7.99 -2.75
N GLY A 404 0.37 -6.88 -2.80
CA GLY A 404 0.10 -5.77 -3.72
C GLY A 404 -1.03 -4.85 -3.26
N GLU A 405 -1.31 -4.83 -1.96
CA GLU A 405 -2.23 -3.88 -1.35
C GLU A 405 -1.45 -2.64 -0.88
N ILE A 406 -1.80 -1.49 -1.45
CA ILE A 406 -1.24 -0.20 -1.11
C ILE A 406 -2.16 0.47 -0.10
N TRP A 407 -1.58 0.96 0.99
CA TRP A 407 -2.25 1.81 1.97
C TRP A 407 -1.66 3.22 1.94
N THR A 408 -2.52 4.23 2.01
CA THR A 408 -2.12 5.64 2.10
C THR A 408 -2.77 6.29 3.31
N HIS A 409 -2.02 7.09 4.06
CA HIS A 409 -2.51 7.80 5.23
C HIS A 409 -2.04 9.26 5.25
N GLY A 410 -2.96 10.13 5.63
CA GLY A 410 -2.70 11.53 5.95
C GLY A 410 -2.17 12.34 4.77
N GLY A 411 -1.26 13.28 5.03
CA GLY A 411 -0.75 14.21 4.03
C GLY A 411 -1.52 15.53 3.98
N VAL A 412 -1.24 16.34 2.96
CA VAL A 412 -1.76 17.68 2.77
C VAL A 412 -2.67 17.74 1.56
N VAL A 413 -3.79 18.43 1.71
CA VAL A 413 -4.81 18.65 0.69
C VAL A 413 -5.19 20.13 0.65
N ASN A 414 -5.74 20.56 -0.49
CA ASN A 414 -6.32 21.90 -0.63
C ASN A 414 -7.81 21.85 -0.20
N GLU A 415 -8.25 22.74 0.69
CA GLU A 415 -9.66 22.78 1.16
C GLU A 415 -10.63 23.27 0.09
N SER A 416 -10.18 24.09 -0.87
CA SER A 416 -11.05 24.58 -1.95
C SER A 416 -11.48 23.49 -2.95
N GLY A 417 -10.92 22.28 -2.85
CA GLY A 417 -11.17 21.19 -3.81
C GLY A 417 -10.70 21.48 -5.24
N SER A 418 -10.04 22.63 -5.47
CA SER A 418 -9.57 23.02 -6.80
C SER A 418 -8.41 22.15 -7.24
N ILE A 419 -8.66 21.33 -8.25
CA ILE A 419 -7.70 20.42 -8.91
C ILE A 419 -6.59 21.23 -9.63
N ASN A 420 -6.78 22.54 -9.83
CA ASN A 420 -5.86 23.42 -10.58
C ASN A 420 -5.60 24.78 -9.89
N GLY A 421 -5.89 24.93 -8.60
CA GLY A 421 -5.90 26.23 -7.92
C GLY A 421 -4.62 26.58 -7.19
N ASN A 422 -4.19 27.84 -7.32
CA ASN A 422 -3.12 28.46 -6.54
C ASN A 422 -3.37 28.32 -5.02
N THR A 423 -2.43 27.78 -4.26
CA THR A 423 -2.63 27.25 -2.89
C THR A 423 -2.40 28.24 -1.76
N ASN A 424 -2.37 29.55 -2.02
CA ASN A 424 -1.80 30.49 -1.07
C ASN A 424 -2.45 30.53 0.33
N HIS A 425 -3.68 30.02 0.55
CA HIS A 425 -4.36 30.14 1.85
C HIS A 425 -5.29 29.00 2.33
N SER A 426 -5.21 27.75 1.83
CA SER A 426 -6.15 26.70 2.31
C SER A 426 -5.58 25.27 2.33
N GLU A 427 -4.39 25.09 2.90
CA GLU A 427 -3.80 23.78 3.10
C GLU A 427 -4.28 23.12 4.40
N LYS A 428 -4.80 21.90 4.30
CA LYS A 428 -5.24 21.10 5.45
C LYS A 428 -4.49 19.79 5.51
N ARG A 429 -4.10 19.38 6.72
CA ARG A 429 -3.66 18.00 6.98
C ARG A 429 -4.85 17.12 7.27
N ILE A 430 -4.83 15.91 6.72
CA ILE A 430 -5.92 14.93 6.87
C ILE A 430 -5.45 13.69 7.63
N THR A 431 -6.41 12.84 8.00
CA THR A 431 -6.21 11.51 8.60
C THR A 431 -6.77 10.40 7.71
N THR A 432 -7.20 10.74 6.49
CA THR A 432 -7.91 9.79 5.63
C THR A 432 -7.00 8.61 5.31
N LEU A 433 -7.61 7.43 5.32
CA LEU A 433 -6.98 6.17 5.02
C LEU A 433 -7.60 5.63 3.73
N TYR A 434 -6.76 5.37 2.73
CA TYR A 434 -7.20 4.68 1.52
C TYR A 434 -6.42 3.39 1.33
N THR A 435 -7.09 2.36 0.84
CA THR A 435 -6.48 1.11 0.37
C THR A 435 -6.74 0.93 -1.13
N MET A 436 -5.80 0.29 -1.83
CA MET A 436 -5.94 -0.09 -3.23
C MET A 436 -5.19 -1.41 -3.49
N HIS A 437 -5.87 -2.36 -4.12
CA HIS A 437 -5.23 -3.58 -4.61
C HIS A 437 -4.74 -3.39 -6.05
N THR A 438 -3.43 -3.60 -6.24
CA THR A 438 -2.80 -3.56 -7.56
C THR A 438 -3.01 -4.84 -8.35
N ARG A 439 -3.24 -5.97 -7.67
CA ARG A 439 -3.45 -7.29 -8.29
C ARG A 439 -4.68 -7.97 -7.72
N VAL A 440 -5.20 -8.95 -8.45
CA VAL A 440 -6.30 -9.80 -7.99
C VAL A 440 -5.87 -10.59 -6.76
N LEU A 441 -6.64 -10.48 -5.68
CA LEU A 441 -6.44 -11.30 -4.48
C LEU A 441 -6.75 -12.76 -4.77
N ASN A 442 -5.98 -13.67 -4.16
CA ASN A 442 -6.29 -15.09 -4.23
C ASN A 442 -7.62 -15.40 -3.51
N LEU A 443 -8.20 -16.57 -3.80
CA LEU A 443 -9.51 -16.96 -3.27
C LEU A 443 -9.55 -16.94 -1.74
N SER A 444 -8.48 -17.38 -1.07
CA SER A 444 -8.45 -17.41 0.40
C SER A 444 -8.46 -16.02 1.03
N GLU A 445 -7.80 -15.03 0.41
CA GLU A 445 -7.83 -13.62 0.84
C GLU A 445 -9.20 -13.00 0.60
N LEU A 446 -9.83 -13.31 -0.55
CA LEU A 446 -11.20 -12.87 -0.83
C LEU A 446 -12.19 -13.45 0.20
N THR A 447 -12.08 -14.73 0.53
CA THR A 447 -12.92 -15.38 1.55
C THR A 447 -12.68 -14.77 2.93
N TRP A 448 -11.43 -14.49 3.30
CA TRP A 448 -11.10 -13.83 4.56
C TRP A 448 -11.71 -12.43 4.66
N ASN A 449 -11.54 -11.62 3.61
CA ASN A 449 -12.12 -10.27 3.57
C ASN A 449 -13.65 -10.31 3.61
N TYR A 450 -14.27 -11.29 2.92
CA TYR A 450 -15.72 -11.49 3.01
C TYR A 450 -16.16 -11.83 4.43
N PHE A 451 -15.48 -12.78 5.08
CA PHE A 451 -15.75 -13.15 6.47
C PHE A 451 -15.69 -11.91 7.37
N LEU A 452 -14.60 -11.15 7.32
CA LEU A 452 -14.42 -9.93 8.14
C LEU A 452 -15.50 -8.86 7.87
N ASN A 453 -15.90 -8.67 6.61
CA ASN A 453 -16.94 -7.70 6.23
C ASN A 453 -18.34 -8.15 6.61
N SER A 454 -18.56 -9.45 6.80
CA SER A 454 -19.86 -10.00 7.20
C SER A 454 -20.12 -9.85 8.71
N LEU A 455 -19.07 -9.60 9.50
CA LEU A 455 -19.19 -9.38 10.94
C LEU A 455 -19.74 -7.98 11.23
N SER A 456 -20.86 -7.93 11.95
CA SER A 456 -21.44 -6.67 12.46
C SER A 456 -20.55 -6.00 13.52
N ASP A 457 -19.83 -6.80 14.30
CA ASP A 457 -18.85 -6.37 15.29
C ASP A 457 -17.59 -7.21 15.17
N ARG A 458 -16.47 -6.56 14.80
CA ARG A 458 -15.17 -7.23 14.62
C ARG A 458 -14.46 -7.51 15.93
N THR A 459 -14.88 -6.93 17.05
CA THR A 459 -14.26 -7.19 18.37
C THR A 459 -14.52 -8.60 18.88
N CYS A 460 -15.55 -9.30 18.35
CA CYS A 460 -15.79 -10.71 18.63
C CYS A 460 -14.59 -11.60 18.28
N LEU A 461 -13.78 -11.19 17.30
CA LEU A 461 -12.57 -11.89 16.87
C LEU A 461 -11.51 -11.96 17.97
N ILE A 462 -11.45 -10.96 18.85
CA ILE A 462 -10.53 -10.93 19.99
C ILE A 462 -11.12 -11.71 21.17
N ASN A 463 -12.41 -11.52 21.41
CA ASN A 463 -13.07 -12.02 22.62
C ASN A 463 -13.43 -13.51 22.55
N GLN A 464 -13.38 -14.14 21.37
CA GLN A 464 -13.78 -15.54 21.17
C GLN A 464 -12.79 -16.31 20.27
N PRO A 465 -11.54 -16.55 20.72
CA PRO A 465 -10.56 -17.29 19.93
C PRO A 465 -11.00 -18.74 19.62
N GLU A 466 -11.79 -19.35 20.51
CA GLU A 466 -12.35 -20.68 20.30
C GLU A 466 -13.32 -20.74 19.11
N LEU A 467 -14.03 -19.65 18.81
CA LEU A 467 -14.91 -19.55 17.65
C LEU A 467 -14.11 -19.64 16.35
N LEU A 468 -12.93 -19.01 16.30
CA LEU A 468 -12.05 -19.07 15.13
C LEU A 468 -11.52 -20.49 14.88
N ALA A 469 -11.22 -21.20 15.96
CA ALA A 469 -10.84 -22.61 15.90
C ALA A 469 -12.00 -23.51 15.40
N GLN A 470 -13.22 -23.28 15.90
CA GLN A 470 -14.42 -24.02 15.47
C GLN A 470 -14.78 -23.78 13.99
N LEU A 471 -14.53 -22.56 13.49
CA LEU A 471 -14.72 -22.20 12.08
C LEU A 471 -13.58 -22.71 11.18
N HIS A 472 -12.59 -23.42 11.73
CA HIS A 472 -11.43 -23.94 11.01
C HIS A 472 -10.71 -22.85 10.20
N ILE A 473 -10.65 -21.63 10.73
CA ILE A 473 -9.93 -20.52 10.09
C ILE A 473 -8.44 -20.86 10.07
N PRO A 474 -7.75 -20.78 8.92
CA PRO A 474 -6.32 -21.06 8.85
C PRO A 474 -5.51 -20.20 9.84
N PRO A 475 -4.52 -20.76 10.56
CA PRO A 475 -3.76 -20.05 11.59
C PRO A 475 -3.20 -18.70 11.13
N ARG A 476 -2.70 -18.63 9.89
CA ARG A 476 -2.18 -17.38 9.29
C ARG A 476 -3.17 -16.21 9.28
N PHE A 477 -4.48 -16.47 9.24
CA PHE A 477 -5.49 -15.41 9.29
C PHE A 477 -5.84 -15.03 10.74
N ILE A 478 -5.78 -16.00 11.66
CA ILE A 478 -5.93 -15.76 13.10
C ILE A 478 -4.79 -14.88 13.60
N GLU A 479 -3.56 -15.14 13.16
CA GLU A 479 -2.38 -14.34 13.48
C GLU A 479 -2.53 -12.86 13.08
N ARG A 480 -3.36 -12.54 12.08
CA ARG A 480 -3.60 -11.14 11.66
C ARG A 480 -4.49 -10.34 12.61
N ILE A 481 -5.10 -10.98 13.61
CA ILE A 481 -6.02 -10.34 14.55
C ILE A 481 -5.26 -9.78 15.77
N HIS A 482 -4.09 -10.34 16.09
CA HIS A 482 -3.29 -10.04 17.27
C HIS A 482 -2.02 -9.28 16.88
#